data_AF-A0A4P8XG24-F1
#
_entry.id   AF-A0A4P8XG24-F1
#
_cell.length_a   1.000
_cell.length_b   1.000
_cell.length_c   1.000
_cell.angle_alpha   90.00
_cell.angle_beta   90.00
_cell.angle_gamma   90.00
#
_symmetry.space_group_name_H-M   'P 1'
#
loop_
_entity.id
_entity.type
_entity.pdbx_description
1 polymer ?
#
loop_
_entity_poly.entity_id
_entity_poly.type
_entity_poly.pdbx_seq_one_letter_code
_entity_poly.pdbx_strand_id
1 'polypeptide(L)' 'MKEHPRRTNLQVDDYLDLLNLAIQLGDLKWQKEIARKMEMNLKPVTPA' A
#
# COMPACT_ATOMS: atom_id res chain seq x y z
N MET A 1 26.32 11.18 3.44
CA MET A 1 24.86 11.26 3.70
C MET A 1 24.18 10.71 2.47
N LYS A 2 23.52 9.56 2.55
CA LYS A 2 22.96 8.90 1.36
C LYS A 2 21.62 9.55 1.04
N GLU A 3 21.66 10.40 0.02
CA GLU A 3 20.50 11.05 -0.59
C GLU A 3 19.54 9.96 -1.09
N HIS A 4 18.35 9.88 -0.49
CA HIS A 4 17.29 9.02 -0.99
C HIS A 4 16.70 9.72 -2.22
N PRO A 5 16.85 9.19 -3.44
CA PRO A 5 16.23 9.80 -4.60
C PRO A 5 14.73 9.84 -4.37
N ARG A 6 14.20 11.07 -4.27
CA ARG A 6 12.78 11.41 -4.15
C ARG A 6 12.06 11.04 -5.44
N ARG A 7 11.87 9.75 -5.67
CA ARG A 7 11.02 9.19 -6.71
C ARG A 7 10.19 8.12 -6.05
N THR A 8 9.03 8.50 -5.54
CA THR A 8 7.73 7.80 -5.59
C THR A 8 7.70 6.25 -5.56
N ASN A 9 8.74 5.59 -5.07
CA ASN A 9 8.79 4.15 -4.82
C ASN A 9 8.29 3.84 -3.40
N LEU A 10 7.98 4.88 -2.64
CA LEU A 10 7.43 4.85 -1.29
C LEU A 10 6.00 4.30 -1.22
N GLN A 11 5.36 3.97 -2.35
CA GLN A 11 3.95 3.62 -2.33
C GLN A 11 3.71 2.15 -1.97
N VAL A 12 4.46 1.21 -2.54
CA VAL A 12 4.16 -0.22 -2.33
C VAL A 12 4.71 -0.74 -1.00
N ASP A 13 5.93 -0.35 -0.65
CA ASP A 13 6.57 -0.77 0.61
C ASP A 13 5.82 -0.27 1.85
N ASP A 14 5.25 0.94 1.81
CA ASP A 14 4.47 1.52 2.91
C ASP A 14 3.13 0.81 3.09
N TYR A 15 2.44 0.47 1.98
CA TYR A 15 1.24 -0.38 2.05
C TYR A 15 1.53 -1.80 2.53
N LEU A 16 2.72 -2.35 2.25
CA LEU A 16 3.15 -3.65 2.77
C LEU A 16 3.39 -3.59 4.28
N ASP A 17 4.01 -2.52 4.80
CA ASP A 17 4.20 -2.31 6.24
C ASP A 17 2.84 -2.19 6.97
N LEU A 18 1.93 -1.38 6.43
CA LEU A 18 0.57 -1.22 6.96
C LEU A 18 -0.21 -2.54 6.93
N LEU A 19 -0.09 -3.32 5.85
CA LEU A 19 -0.74 -4.63 5.76
C LEU A 19 -0.17 -5.59 6.81
N ASN A 20 1.15 -5.58 7.00
CA ASN A 20 1.82 -6.42 7.98
C ASN A 20 1.42 -6.05 9.41
N LEU A 21 1.21 -4.76 9.71
CA LEU A 21 0.68 -4.29 10.99
C LEU A 21 -0.77 -4.75 11.20
N ALA A 22 -1.62 -4.66 10.17
CA ALA A 22 -2.99 -5.15 10.21
C ALA A 22 -3.09 -6.68 10.39
N ILE A 23 -2.12 -7.43 9.86
CA ILE A 23 -1.98 -8.88 10.09
C ILE A 23 -1.59 -9.17 11.54
N GLN A 24 -0.62 -8.46 12.08
CA GLN A 24 -0.19 -8.62 13.47
C GLN A 24 -1.28 -8.29 14.49
N LEU A 25 -2.14 -7.32 14.17
CA LEU A 25 -3.30 -6.96 15.00
C LEU A 25 -4.50 -7.89 14.80
N GLY A 26 -4.49 -8.77 13.79
CA GLY A 26 -5.61 -9.65 13.46
C GLY A 26 -6.80 -8.92 12.81
N ASP A 27 -6.58 -7.71 12.30
CA ASP A 27 -7.61 -6.79 11.88
C ASP A 27 -8.00 -7.03 10.40
N LEU A 28 -8.84 -8.04 10.17
CA LEU A 28 -9.25 -8.51 8.83
C LEU A 28 -9.93 -7.42 7.99
N LYS A 29 -10.62 -6.47 8.64
CA LYS A 29 -11.29 -5.36 7.96
C LYS A 29 -10.27 -4.38 7.39
N TRP A 30 -9.24 -4.08 8.19
CA TRP A 30 -8.16 -3.20 7.79
C TRP A 30 -7.26 -3.81 6.70
N GLN A 31 -6.97 -5.12 6.79
CA GLN A 31 -6.27 -5.86 5.72
C GLN A 31 -6.99 -5.76 4.37
N LYS A 32 -8.32 -5.98 4.36
CA LYS A 32 -9.15 -5.84 3.15
C LYS A 32 -9.14 -4.43 2.60
N GLU A 33 -9.12 -3.42 3.46
CA GLU A 33 -9.11 -2.02 3.05
C GLU A 33 -7.78 -1.63 2.39
N ILE A 34 -6.65 -2.06 2.96
CA ILE A 34 -5.31 -1.84 2.41
C ILE A 34 -5.16 -2.54 1.06
N ALA A 35 -5.55 -3.82 0.97
CA ALA A 35 -5.51 -4.58 -0.29
C ALA A 35 -6.38 -3.90 -1.38
N ARG A 36 -7.57 -3.42 -1.03
CA ARG A 36 -8.44 -2.68 -1.95
C ARG A 36 -7.81 -1.36 -2.39
N LYS A 37 -7.16 -0.61 -1.49
CA LYS A 37 -6.46 0.64 -1.80
C LYS A 37 -5.29 0.39 -2.75
N MET A 38 -4.49 -0.67 -2.51
CA MET A 38 -3.41 -1.10 -3.39
C MET A 38 -3.94 -1.45 -4.78
N GLU A 39 -5.00 -2.25 -4.86
CA GLU A 39 -5.60 -2.65 -6.14
C GLU A 39 -6.15 -1.44 -6.92
N MET A 40 -6.75 -0.47 -6.25
CA MET A 40 -7.25 0.77 -6.87
C MET A 40 -6.12 1.71 -7.33
N ASN A 41 -4.97 1.72 -6.65
CA ASN A 41 -3.81 2.51 -7.09
C ASN A 41 -3.03 1.81 -8.21
N LEU A 42 -3.02 0.47 -8.24
CA LEU A 42 -2.34 -0.33 -9.26
C LEU A 42 -3.15 -0.45 -10.55
N LYS A 43 -4.49 -0.44 -10.48
CA LYS A 43 -5.31 -0.27 -11.68
C LYS A 43 -5.28 1.20 -12.06
N PRO A 44 -4.69 1.59 -13.22
CA PRO A 44 -5.04 2.88 -13.78
C PRO A 44 -6.56 2.86 -13.93
N VAL A 45 -7.22 3.84 -13.34
CA VAL A 45 -8.65 4.05 -13.54
C VAL A 45 -8.88 4.18 -15.04
N THR A 46 -9.32 3.10 -15.69
CA THR A 46 -9.81 3.14 -17.06
C THR A 46 -11.33 3.23 -16.95
N PRO A 47 -11.90 4.45 -17.04
CA PRO A 47 -13.30 4.57 -17.39
C PRO A 47 -13.42 4.34 -18.91
N ALA A 48 -14.04 3.23 -19.31
CA ALA A 48 -14.52 3.02 -20.68
C ALA A 48 -15.83 2.22 -20.61
#